data_AF-A0A017SUT8-F1
#
_entry.id   AF-A0A017SUT8-F1
#
_cell.length_a   1.000
_cell.length_b   1.000
_cell.length_c   1.000
_cell.angle_alpha   90.00
_cell.angle_beta   90.00
_cell.angle_gamma   90.00
#
_symmetry.space_group_name_H-M   'P 1'
#
loop_
_entity.id
_entity.type
_entity.pdbx_description
1 polymer ?
#
loop_
_entity_poly.entity_id
_entity_poly.type
_entity_poly.pdbx_seq_one_letter_code
_entity_poly.pdbx_strand_id
1 'polypeptide(L)'
;MNKAFALAALLVTFAGTAFAGDNQTTLKYEGVTAKVGAKTVALVTVEPTAGRKLNMEYPAKVKLTAPDGVTIDKASLTKADWKKYSEKGAAFEVAYTVAAAGKKTITGELKIATCTSNDCVPETAAVKIEVEAK
;
A
#
# COMPACT_ATOMS: atom_id res chain seq x y z
N MET A 1 49.95 7.28 27.03
CA MET A 1 49.86 7.71 25.62
C MET A 1 49.78 6.47 24.76
N ASN A 2 48.67 6.28 24.05
CA ASN A 2 48.62 5.86 22.64
C ASN A 2 47.17 5.55 22.26
N LYS A 3 46.67 6.36 21.33
CA LYS A 3 45.33 6.34 20.75
C LYS A 3 45.32 5.45 19.51
N ALA A 4 44.10 5.19 19.01
CA ALA A 4 43.70 4.49 17.80
C ALA A 4 43.45 2.99 18.04
N PHE A 5 42.42 2.33 17.51
CA PHE A 5 41.47 2.53 16.41
C PHE A 5 40.10 1.95 16.91
N ALA A 6 38.91 2.05 16.33
CA ALA A 6 38.47 2.26 14.96
C ALA A 6 36.92 2.43 14.95
N LEU A 7 36.43 2.97 13.81
CA LEU A 7 35.13 2.69 13.18
C LEU A 7 33.85 3.17 13.89
N ALA A 8 33.50 4.42 13.56
CA ALA A 8 32.13 4.91 13.56
C ALA A 8 31.30 4.13 12.51
N ALA A 9 30.36 3.31 12.96
CA ALA A 9 29.30 2.78 12.13
C ALA A 9 28.27 3.90 11.91
N LEU A 10 28.35 4.57 10.76
CA LEU A 10 27.31 5.47 10.28
C LEU A 10 26.08 4.60 9.95
N LEU A 11 25.16 4.46 10.89
CA LEU A 11 23.81 3.97 10.64
C LEU A 11 23.12 4.98 9.72
N VAL A 12 23.24 4.78 8.41
CA VAL A 12 22.38 5.43 7.43
C VAL A 12 21.01 4.80 7.61
N THR A 13 20.21 5.38 8.51
CA THR A 13 18.78 5.17 8.52
C THR A 13 18.27 5.68 7.17
N PHE A 14 17.99 4.75 6.26
CA PHE A 14 17.08 5.02 5.15
C PHE A 14 15.71 5.30 5.76
N ALA A 15 15.51 6.52 6.25
CA ALA A 15 14.20 7.12 6.29
C ALA A 15 13.80 7.26 4.83
N GLY A 16 13.15 6.22 4.29
CA GLY A 16 12.54 6.28 2.99
C GLY A 16 11.62 7.50 3.00
N THR A 17 11.94 8.50 2.19
CA THR A 17 11.03 9.57 1.88
C THR A 17 9.78 8.90 1.31
N ALA A 18 8.73 8.82 2.13
CA ALA A 18 7.40 8.61 1.64
C ALA A 18 7.16 9.73 0.61
N PHE A 19 6.95 9.37 -0.65
CA PHE A 19 6.42 10.30 -1.64
C PHE A 19 5.02 10.69 -1.17
N ALA A 20 4.96 11.72 -0.33
CA ALA A 20 3.75 12.50 -0.11
C ALA A 20 3.54 13.33 -1.39
N GLY A 21 3.07 12.68 -2.45
CA GLY A 21 2.23 13.40 -3.40
C GLY A 21 0.95 13.78 -2.64
N ASP A 22 0.42 14.98 -2.90
CA ASP A 22 -0.88 15.45 -2.39
C ASP A 22 -2.04 14.57 -2.91
N ASN A 23 -2.04 13.30 -2.51
CA ASN A 23 -3.10 12.37 -2.85
C ASN A 23 -4.37 12.83 -2.15
N GLN A 24 -5.47 12.79 -2.90
CA GLN A 24 -6.82 13.07 -2.45
C GLN A 24 -7.43 11.88 -1.70
N THR A 25 -6.66 10.82 -1.50
CA THR A 25 -7.00 9.65 -0.68
C THR A 25 -5.88 9.25 0.27
N THR A 26 -6.27 8.73 1.42
CA THR A 26 -5.39 8.09 2.40
C THR A 26 -5.54 6.57 2.30
N LEU A 27 -4.40 5.86 2.39
CA LEU A 27 -4.36 4.41 2.43
C LEU A 27 -3.98 3.92 3.83
N LYS A 28 -4.75 2.97 4.35
CA LYS A 28 -4.48 2.25 5.60
C LYS A 28 -4.31 0.77 5.31
N TYR A 29 -3.38 0.12 6.01
CA TYR A 29 -3.00 -1.27 5.79
C TYR A 29 -3.15 -2.07 7.08
N GLU A 30 -3.86 -3.19 7.02
CA GLU A 30 -4.05 -4.13 8.12
C GLU A 30 -3.73 -5.56 7.65
N GLY A 31 -3.45 -6.50 8.56
CA GLY A 31 -3.15 -7.89 8.18
C GLY A 31 -1.80 -8.07 7.46
N VAL A 32 -0.82 -7.22 7.78
CA VAL A 32 0.50 -7.22 7.11
C VAL A 32 1.54 -8.16 7.73
N THR A 33 1.21 -8.81 8.85
CA THR A 33 2.06 -9.83 9.47
C THR A 33 1.63 -11.21 8.99
N ALA A 34 2.56 -11.95 8.40
CA ALA A 34 2.34 -13.28 7.84
C ALA A 34 3.16 -14.34 8.58
N LYS A 35 2.69 -15.58 8.56
CA LYS A 35 3.55 -16.75 8.85
C LYS A 35 4.28 -17.14 7.57
N VAL A 36 5.57 -17.45 7.65
CA VAL A 36 6.35 -17.92 6.49
C VAL A 36 5.65 -19.10 5.80
N GLY A 37 5.48 -19.00 4.48
CA GLY A 37 4.85 -20.01 3.63
C GLY A 37 3.33 -20.11 3.77
N ALA A 38 2.70 -19.35 4.67
CA ALA A 38 1.26 -19.36 4.84
C ALA A 38 0.58 -18.26 4.00
N LYS A 39 -0.59 -18.61 3.45
CA LYS A 39 -1.47 -17.62 2.83
C LYS A 39 -1.95 -16.62 3.88
N THR A 40 -1.73 -15.34 3.62
CA THR A 40 -2.13 -14.22 4.46
C THR A 40 -2.95 -13.23 3.63
N VAL A 41 -3.87 -12.51 4.27
CA VAL A 41 -4.70 -11.49 3.61
C VAL A 41 -4.46 -10.15 4.29
N ALA A 42 -3.95 -9.17 3.53
CA ALA A 42 -3.89 -7.79 3.96
C ALA A 42 -5.16 -7.05 3.51
N LEU A 43 -5.74 -6.26 4.41
CA LEU A 43 -6.83 -5.35 4.09
C LEU A 43 -6.25 -3.96 3.81
N VAL A 44 -6.61 -3.40 2.65
CA VAL A 44 -6.25 -2.04 2.28
C VAL A 44 -7.51 -1.19 2.27
N THR A 45 -7.55 -0.17 3.13
CA THR A 45 -8.66 0.79 3.20
C THR A 45 -8.27 2.09 2.54
N VAL A 46 -9.14 2.59 1.66
CA VAL A 46 -9.02 3.85 0.92
C VAL A 46 -10.06 4.82 1.44
N GLU A 47 -9.62 5.95 1.97
CA GLU A 47 -10.50 7.01 2.46
C GLU A 47 -10.23 8.31 1.69
N PRO A 48 -11.26 8.99 1.15
CA PRO A 48 -11.07 10.32 0.58
C PRO A 48 -10.65 11.31 1.68
N THR A 49 -9.82 12.29 1.32
CA THR A 49 -9.45 13.38 2.22
C THR A 49 -10.67 14.27 2.54
N ALA A 50 -10.56 15.07 3.60
CA ALA A 50 -11.67 15.89 4.10
C ALA A 50 -12.27 16.80 3.01
N GLY A 51 -13.61 16.86 2.95
CA GLY A 51 -14.34 17.64 1.94
C GLY A 51 -14.48 16.96 0.58
N ARG A 52 -14.00 15.73 0.43
CA ARG A 52 -14.11 14.94 -0.80
C ARG A 52 -14.87 13.64 -0.59
N LYS A 53 -15.31 13.05 -1.70
CA LYS A 53 -15.92 11.73 -1.79
C LYS A 53 -15.31 10.93 -2.93
N LEU A 54 -15.31 9.60 -2.84
CA LEU A 54 -14.91 8.76 -3.96
C LEU A 54 -15.91 8.90 -5.11
N ASN A 55 -15.41 8.98 -6.35
CA ASN A 55 -16.23 8.94 -7.54
C ASN A 55 -16.71 7.51 -7.80
N MET A 56 -18.03 7.31 -7.89
CA MET A 56 -18.65 6.00 -8.07
C MET A 56 -18.69 5.51 -9.53
N GLU A 57 -18.52 6.42 -10.47
CA GLU A 57 -18.59 6.18 -11.92
C GLU A 57 -17.20 6.03 -12.55
N TYR A 58 -16.19 6.72 -11.99
CA TYR A 58 -14.81 6.58 -12.45
C TYR A 58 -14.25 5.18 -12.12
N PRO A 59 -13.57 4.51 -13.08
CA PRO A 59 -13.02 3.18 -12.84
C PRO A 59 -12.00 3.17 -11.71
N ALA A 60 -12.26 2.37 -10.68
CA ALA A 60 -11.29 2.06 -9.63
C ALA A 60 -10.49 0.80 -9.99
N LYS A 61 -9.16 0.94 -10.07
CA LYS A 61 -8.24 -0.15 -10.43
C LYS A 61 -7.02 -0.14 -9.54
N VAL A 62 -6.59 -1.32 -9.11
CA VAL A 62 -5.32 -1.50 -8.39
C VAL A 62 -4.43 -2.42 -9.22
N LYS A 63 -3.17 -2.04 -9.39
CA LYS A 63 -2.14 -2.88 -9.98
C LYS A 63 -0.97 -3.00 -9.00
N LEU A 64 -0.68 -4.21 -8.57
CA LEU A 64 0.35 -4.56 -7.60
C LEU A 64 1.52 -5.25 -8.29
N THR A 65 2.69 -5.10 -7.69
CA THR A 65 3.93 -5.78 -8.06
C THR A 65 4.47 -6.48 -6.82
N ALA A 66 4.67 -7.79 -6.92
CA ALA A 66 5.25 -8.57 -5.83
C ALA A 66 6.78 -8.38 -5.82
N PRO A 67 7.40 -8.15 -4.65
CA PRO A 67 8.85 -8.22 -4.52
C PRO A 67 9.32 -9.69 -4.50
N ASP A 68 10.63 -9.90 -4.62
CA ASP A 68 11.22 -11.23 -4.56
C ASP A 68 10.87 -11.98 -3.28
N GLY A 69 10.42 -13.23 -3.46
CA GLY A 69 9.99 -14.11 -2.37
C GLY A 69 8.57 -13.86 -1.86
N VAL A 70 7.79 -13.01 -2.54
CA VAL A 70 6.37 -12.82 -2.28
C VAL A 70 5.56 -13.25 -3.50
N THR A 71 4.49 -14.02 -3.27
CA THR A 71 3.49 -14.35 -4.31
C THR A 71 2.19 -13.63 -3.96
N ILE A 72 1.54 -13.03 -4.95
CA ILE A 72 0.23 -12.36 -4.81
C ILE A 72 -0.78 -13.13 -5.67
N ASP A 73 -1.90 -13.56 -5.07
CA ASP A 73 -2.92 -14.35 -5.77
C ASP A 73 -3.52 -13.59 -6.95
N LYS A 74 -3.78 -12.29 -6.75
CA LYS A 74 -4.36 -11.40 -7.76
C LYS A 74 -3.72 -10.03 -7.71
N ALA A 75 -2.81 -9.78 -8.64
CA ALA A 75 -2.06 -8.53 -8.73
C ALA A 75 -2.84 -7.39 -9.42
N SER A 76 -3.95 -7.66 -10.09
CA SER A 76 -4.79 -6.66 -10.74
C SER A 76 -6.21 -6.75 -10.24
N LEU A 77 -6.68 -5.71 -9.54
CA LEU A 77 -8.00 -5.63 -8.94
C LEU A 77 -8.82 -4.55 -9.65
N THR A 78 -10.10 -4.84 -9.83
CA THR A 78 -11.10 -3.91 -10.37
C THR A 78 -12.17 -3.65 -9.33
N LYS A 79 -13.09 -2.71 -9.55
CA LYS A 79 -14.22 -2.42 -8.63
C LYS A 79 -14.97 -3.66 -8.13
N ALA A 80 -15.06 -4.74 -8.92
CA ALA A 80 -15.72 -5.99 -8.55
C ALA A 80 -15.00 -6.76 -7.41
N ASP A 81 -13.72 -6.48 -7.17
CA ASP A 81 -12.90 -7.14 -6.15
C ASP A 81 -12.95 -6.44 -4.79
N TRP A 82 -13.64 -5.30 -4.69
CA TRP A 82 -13.66 -4.49 -3.47
C TRP A 82 -14.69 -5.05 -2.49
N LYS A 83 -14.29 -5.20 -1.23
CA LYS A 83 -15.18 -5.60 -0.13
C LYS A 83 -16.19 -4.53 0.23
N LYS A 84 -15.79 -3.27 0.04
CA LYS A 84 -16.62 -2.08 0.25
C LYS A 84 -16.24 -1.06 -0.80
N TYR A 85 -17.24 -0.41 -1.39
CA TYR A 85 -17.00 0.70 -2.30
C TYR A 85 -18.18 1.68 -2.20
N SER A 86 -17.95 2.83 -1.56
CA SER A 86 -18.93 3.91 -1.46
C SER A 86 -18.27 5.28 -1.52
N GLU A 87 -19.08 6.33 -1.62
CA GLU A 87 -18.60 7.72 -1.60
C GLU A 87 -17.71 8.04 -0.39
N LYS A 88 -17.93 7.36 0.75
CA LYS A 88 -17.20 7.60 2.00
C LYS A 88 -15.86 6.88 2.08
N GLY A 89 -15.59 5.95 1.18
CA GLY A 89 -14.40 5.11 1.26
C GLY A 89 -14.65 3.73 0.71
N ALA A 90 -13.56 2.99 0.56
CA ALA A 90 -13.58 1.72 -0.11
C ALA A 90 -12.45 0.82 0.43
N ALA A 91 -12.59 -0.49 0.31
CA ALA A 91 -11.60 -1.43 0.81
C ALA A 91 -11.45 -2.64 -0.11
N PHE A 92 -10.22 -3.12 -0.26
CA PHE A 92 -9.89 -4.33 -1.02
C PHE A 92 -8.91 -5.21 -0.25
N GLU A 93 -8.96 -6.51 -0.53
CA GLU A 93 -8.06 -7.50 0.07
C GLU A 93 -6.93 -7.86 -0.89
N VAL A 94 -5.73 -8.03 -0.33
CA VAL A 94 -4.57 -8.55 -1.04
C VAL A 94 -4.18 -9.85 -0.38
N ALA A 95 -4.45 -10.97 -1.04
CA ALA A 95 -3.98 -12.28 -0.61
C ALA A 95 -2.55 -12.51 -1.11
N TYR A 96 -1.65 -12.86 -0.21
CA TYR A 96 -0.23 -13.07 -0.50
C TYR A 96 0.38 -14.19 0.34
N THR A 97 1.52 -14.70 -0.12
CA THR A 97 2.37 -15.65 0.60
C THR A 97 3.82 -15.18 0.55
N VAL A 98 4.53 -15.26 1.67
CA VAL A 98 5.94 -14.88 1.77
C VAL A 98 6.79 -16.12 2.03
N ALA A 99 7.78 -16.36 1.17
CA ALA A 99 8.59 -17.59 1.18
C ALA A 99 9.66 -17.64 2.28
N ALA A 100 10.07 -16.49 2.82
CA ALA A 100 11.12 -16.39 3.83
C ALA A 100 10.76 -15.32 4.87
N ALA A 101 11.27 -15.48 6.09
CA ALA A 101 11.08 -14.50 7.16
C ALA A 101 11.69 -13.14 6.81
N GLY A 102 11.15 -12.09 7.41
CA GLY A 102 11.62 -10.71 7.25
C GLY A 102 10.62 -9.79 6.58
N LYS A 103 11.04 -8.53 6.40
CA LYS A 103 10.22 -7.47 5.82
C LYS A 103 10.34 -7.45 4.30
N LYS A 104 9.22 -7.28 3.62
CA LYS A 104 9.11 -7.12 2.17
C LYS A 104 8.07 -6.04 1.87
N THR A 105 8.17 -5.38 0.72
CA THR A 105 7.21 -4.33 0.34
C THR A 105 6.55 -4.69 -0.98
N ILE A 106 5.24 -4.96 -0.94
CA ILE A 106 4.41 -5.03 -2.14
C ILE A 106 4.13 -3.60 -2.59
N THR A 107 4.50 -3.27 -3.83
CA THR A 107 4.31 -1.94 -4.40
C THR A 107 3.19 -1.95 -5.43
N GLY A 108 2.65 -0.79 -5.77
CA GLY A 108 1.63 -0.71 -6.81
C GLY A 108 1.06 0.68 -7.01
N GLU A 109 0.02 0.72 -7.83
CA GLU A 109 -0.73 1.91 -8.18
C GLU A 109 -2.22 1.66 -7.95
N LEU A 110 -2.88 2.59 -7.26
CA LEU A 110 -4.32 2.71 -7.18
C LEU A 110 -4.77 3.86 -8.09
N LYS A 111 -5.54 3.56 -9.12
CA LYS A 111 -6.22 4.54 -9.95
C LYS A 111 -7.64 4.71 -9.46
N ILE A 112 -7.99 5.93 -9.07
CA ILE A 112 -9.31 6.29 -8.56
C ILE A 112 -9.59 7.77 -8.88
N ALA A 113 -10.79 8.26 -8.61
CA ALA A 113 -11.08 9.69 -8.64
C ALA A 113 -11.84 10.09 -7.38
N THR A 114 -11.61 11.32 -6.93
CA THR A 114 -12.36 11.91 -5.83
C THR A 114 -13.02 13.21 -6.26
N CYS A 115 -14.24 13.43 -5.80
CA CYS A 115 -15.04 14.59 -6.13
C CYS A 115 -15.26 15.49 -4.91
N THR A 116 -15.27 16.79 -5.14
CA THR A 116 -15.96 17.77 -4.29
C THR A 116 -17.40 17.92 -4.77
N SER A 117 -18.13 18.93 -4.28
CA SER A 117 -19.45 19.28 -4.83
C SER A 117 -19.41 19.80 -6.26
N ASN A 118 -18.26 20.32 -6.72
CA ASN A 118 -18.15 21.05 -7.98
C ASN A 118 -17.22 20.38 -9.00
N ASP A 119 -16.27 19.56 -8.55
CA ASP A 119 -15.22 19.00 -9.41
C ASP A 119 -14.85 17.57 -9.03
N CYS A 120 -14.51 16.75 -10.03
CA CYS A 120 -13.96 15.42 -9.84
C CYS A 120 -12.53 15.36 -10.38
N VAL A 121 -11.59 14.89 -9.56
CA VAL A 121 -10.18 14.81 -9.89
C VAL A 121 -9.74 13.34 -9.89
N PRO A 122 -9.38 12.78 -11.04
CA PRO A 122 -8.68 11.50 -11.12
C PRO A 122 -7.30 11.59 -10.48
N GLU A 123 -6.90 10.53 -9.79
CA GLU A 123 -5.58 10.40 -9.19
C GLU A 123 -5.02 8.99 -9.34
N THR A 124 -3.69 8.90 -9.25
CA THR A 124 -2.97 7.63 -9.15
C THR A 124 -2.16 7.66 -7.84
N ALA A 125 -2.65 6.96 -6.83
CA ALA A 125 -2.00 6.87 -5.53
C ALA A 125 -1.03 5.67 -5.50
N ALA A 126 0.16 5.87 -4.94
CA ALA A 126 1.12 4.79 -4.74
C ALA A 126 0.66 3.86 -3.61
N VAL A 127 0.58 2.56 -3.89
CA VAL A 127 0.30 1.52 -2.90
C VAL A 127 1.62 0.95 -2.41
N LYS A 128 1.81 0.91 -1.09
CA LYS A 128 3.01 0.32 -0.45
C LYS A 128 2.57 -0.50 0.76
N ILE A 129 2.46 -1.81 0.58
CA ILE A 129 2.08 -2.74 1.64
C ILE A 129 3.37 -3.35 2.20
N GLU A 130 3.81 -2.86 3.35
CA GLU A 130 4.96 -3.39 4.07
C GLU A 130 4.54 -4.64 4.84
N VAL A 131 4.88 -5.81 4.32
CA VAL A 131 4.57 -7.10 4.93
C VAL A 131 5.76 -7.62 5.71
N GLU A 132 5.49 -8.28 6.83
CA GLU A 132 6.51 -8.91 7.68
C GLU A 132 6.16 -10.38 7.87
N ALA A 133 7.04 -11.28 7.43
CA ALA A 133 6.90 -12.71 7.65
C ALA A 133 7.71 -13.17 8.86
N LYS A 134 7.06 -13.94 9.75
CA LYS A 134 7.65 -14.52 10.95
C LYS A 134 7.45 -16.03 11.00
#